data_AF-A0A662AVD2-F1
#
_entry.id   AF-A0A662AVD2-F1
#
_cell.length_a   1.000
_cell.length_b   1.000
_cell.length_c   1.000
_cell.angle_alpha   90.00
_cell.angle_beta   90.00
_cell.angle_gamma   90.00
#
_symmetry.space_group_name_H-M   'P 1'
#
loop_
_entity.id
_entity.type
_entity.pdbx_description
1 polymer ?
#
loop_
_entity_poly.entity_id
_entity_poly.type
_entity_poly.pdbx_seq_one_letter_code
_entity_poly.pdbx_strand_id
1 'polypeptide(L)'
;MRIVIIVVSVLVSFAAVGQKVLRYEGAFPNDKHELATANYSYYKDSKTAKQIKHGSFRYNVKIKNTGARLYRNITGEYKDGWKQGLWNYSYTTKDYNTNNDGFYYSYNVELKANYENGWPDGEWYYTAFVKRRKAIRSSGATKWEAYEIVQNVRIMLNYENGVLVDSLWIRNDQGMDVFALMDYQGFLQGDFSIIQGNENMTIPFVDGFSIDKEPTAKSSLRYDYYKKYKSNLAKAGAKLDTVSLFNNKSCIVSKTLNMNVFNNSFFNYLYIDGDRLIKFTGSRKALKVDYRGLYKRELQVLISKDEQALIQSVYSFYNKAKRQSSSCSQQYKKSKQDVELRKKVNQLKGIEAKLKAYTCQLKAYKERVAPKEIALSTSSCGSDIKINEANTRIQILNTIYNRAKRLNESVNRIKCK
;
A
#
# COMPACT_ATOMS: atom_id res chain seq x y z
N MET A 1 65.70 4.72 10.35
CA MET A 1 64.30 4.76 9.84
C MET A 1 63.78 3.41 9.30
N ARG A 2 64.61 2.36 9.12
CA ARG A 2 64.13 1.03 8.66
C ARG A 2 63.65 0.09 9.79
N ILE A 3 64.10 0.31 11.02
CA ILE A 3 63.76 -0.55 12.18
C ILE A 3 62.34 -0.25 12.73
N VAL A 4 61.85 0.99 12.59
CA VAL A 4 60.52 1.40 13.09
C VAL A 4 59.37 0.81 12.26
N ILE A 5 59.57 0.58 10.96
CA ILE A 5 58.54 0.01 10.08
C ILE A 5 58.29 -1.48 10.41
N ILE A 6 59.33 -2.23 10.76
CA ILE A 6 59.22 -3.66 11.10
C ILE A 6 58.43 -3.83 12.42
N VAL A 7 58.63 -2.95 13.40
CA VAL A 7 57.89 -3.01 14.68
C VAL A 7 56.41 -2.68 14.50
N VAL A 8 56.06 -1.74 13.62
CA VAL A 8 54.65 -1.45 13.30
C VAL A 8 54.02 -2.60 12.50
N SER A 9 54.73 -3.23 11.56
CA SER A 9 54.20 -4.37 10.79
C SER A 9 53.96 -5.63 11.63
N VAL A 10 54.77 -5.88 12.67
CA VAL A 10 54.62 -7.05 13.57
C VAL A 10 53.53 -6.82 14.63
N LEU A 11 53.23 -5.57 15.00
CA LEU A 11 52.18 -5.26 15.99
C LEU A 11 50.75 -5.25 15.39
N VAL A 12 50.57 -5.03 14.08
CA VAL A 12 49.23 -5.10 13.45
C VAL A 12 48.74 -6.55 13.25
N SER A 13 49.62 -7.55 13.34
CA SER A 13 49.26 -8.96 13.10
C SER A 13 48.52 -9.64 14.26
N PHE A 14 48.43 -9.02 15.44
CA PHE A 14 47.89 -9.68 16.65
C PHE A 14 46.39 -9.44 16.92
N ALA A 15 45.67 -8.70 16.07
CA ALA A 15 44.25 -8.40 16.29
C ALA A 15 43.28 -9.02 15.26
N ALA A 16 43.75 -9.89 14.35
CA ALA A 16 42.86 -10.65 13.47
C ALA A 16 42.42 -11.96 14.13
N VAL A 17 41.74 -11.87 15.28
CA VAL A 17 41.00 -13.03 15.81
C VAL A 17 39.78 -13.23 14.92
N GLY A 18 39.97 -13.96 13.83
CA GLY A 18 38.89 -14.34 12.92
C GLY A 18 37.80 -15.07 13.71
N GLN A 19 36.56 -14.66 13.54
CA GLN A 19 35.44 -15.28 14.24
C GLN A 19 35.28 -16.73 13.78
N LYS A 20 35.27 -17.68 14.73
CA LYS A 20 35.16 -19.10 14.42
C LYS A 20 33.76 -19.41 13.85
N VAL A 21 33.73 -19.83 12.59
CA VAL A 21 32.53 -20.34 11.93
C VAL A 21 32.30 -21.81 12.31
N LEU A 22 31.09 -22.11 12.76
CA LEU A 22 30.60 -23.44 13.13
C LEU A 22 29.58 -23.91 12.10
N ARG A 23 29.30 -25.22 12.07
CA ARG A 23 28.29 -25.83 11.20
C ARG A 23 27.22 -26.52 12.02
N TYR A 24 25.99 -26.45 11.52
CA TYR A 24 24.84 -27.19 12.00
C TYR A 24 24.36 -28.13 10.90
N GLU A 25 24.06 -29.37 11.25
CA GLU A 25 23.37 -30.33 10.38
C GLU A 25 22.44 -31.17 11.25
N GLY A 26 21.14 -31.18 10.92
CA GLY A 26 20.17 -31.94 11.71
C GLY A 26 18.73 -31.50 11.52
N ALA A 27 17.88 -31.94 12.44
CA ALA A 27 16.44 -31.68 12.44
C ALA A 27 16.11 -30.19 12.59
N PHE A 28 15.35 -29.63 11.66
CA PHE A 28 15.03 -28.20 11.64
C PHE A 28 13.52 -27.96 11.88
N PRO A 29 13.14 -26.95 12.67
CA PRO A 29 11.72 -26.67 12.91
C PRO A 29 11.02 -26.17 11.64
N ASN A 30 9.74 -26.53 11.51
CA ASN A 30 8.85 -26.00 10.49
C ASN A 30 7.42 -25.89 11.04
N ASP A 31 6.52 -25.28 10.27
CA ASP A 31 5.12 -25.04 10.65
C ASP A 31 4.20 -26.25 10.43
N LYS A 32 4.76 -27.41 10.06
CA LYS A 32 4.05 -28.67 9.79
C LYS A 32 4.56 -29.79 10.72
N HIS A 33 3.85 -30.91 10.73
CA HIS A 33 4.28 -32.13 11.44
C HIS A 33 5.27 -32.97 10.62
N GLU A 34 6.05 -32.32 9.74
CA GLU A 34 6.95 -32.98 8.80
C GLU A 34 8.37 -32.97 9.35
N LEU A 35 9.11 -34.08 9.22
CA LEU A 35 10.54 -34.08 9.54
C LEU A 35 11.30 -33.27 8.49
N ALA A 36 11.85 -32.14 8.90
CA ALA A 36 12.74 -31.32 8.09
C ALA A 36 14.18 -31.42 8.57
N THR A 37 15.11 -31.21 7.65
CA THR A 37 16.53 -31.10 7.96
C THR A 37 17.07 -29.77 7.42
N ALA A 38 18.07 -29.23 8.11
CA ALA A 38 18.83 -28.09 7.61
C ALA A 38 20.33 -28.30 7.79
N ASN A 39 21.10 -27.73 6.87
CA ASN A 39 22.55 -27.59 6.95
C ASN A 39 22.89 -26.11 6.74
N TYR A 40 23.59 -25.51 7.71
CA TYR A 40 24.04 -24.12 7.60
C TYR A 40 25.26 -23.84 8.46
N SER A 41 25.99 -22.79 8.12
CA SER A 41 27.07 -22.29 8.97
C SER A 41 26.60 -21.11 9.83
N TYR A 42 27.21 -20.92 10.99
CA TYR A 42 26.90 -19.85 11.93
C TYR A 42 28.11 -19.50 12.78
N TYR A 43 28.09 -18.32 13.39
CA TYR A 43 29.02 -17.96 14.47
C TYR A 43 28.25 -17.58 15.73
N LYS A 44 28.93 -17.55 16.88
CA LYS A 44 28.37 -17.02 18.12
C LYS A 44 28.78 -15.55 18.26
N ASP A 45 27.80 -14.69 18.44
CA ASP A 45 28.03 -13.29 18.79
C ASP A 45 28.75 -13.20 20.14
N SER A 46 29.86 -12.47 20.19
CA SER A 46 30.72 -12.44 21.38
C SER A 46 30.08 -11.75 22.58
N LYS A 47 29.09 -10.87 22.35
CA LYS A 47 28.43 -10.09 23.40
C LYS A 47 27.19 -10.80 23.95
N THR A 48 26.43 -11.45 23.08
CA THR A 48 25.10 -12.00 23.40
C THR A 48 25.05 -13.52 23.39
N ALA A 49 26.13 -14.18 22.98
CA ALA A 49 26.22 -15.62 22.74
C ALA A 49 25.17 -16.18 21.74
N LYS A 50 24.43 -15.30 21.06
CA LYS A 50 23.43 -15.68 20.05
C LYS A 50 24.12 -16.29 18.83
N GLN A 51 23.49 -17.30 18.25
CA GLN A 51 23.93 -17.86 16.98
C GLN A 51 23.49 -16.93 15.84
N ILE A 52 24.44 -16.53 15.00
CA ILE A 52 24.21 -15.70 13.83
C ILE A 52 24.57 -16.54 12.60
N LYS A 53 23.57 -16.82 11.75
CA LYS A 53 23.75 -17.61 10.53
C LYS A 53 24.68 -16.87 9.55
N HIS A 54 25.55 -17.61 8.89
CA HIS A 54 26.54 -17.07 7.96
C HIS A 54 26.90 -18.14 6.92
N GLY A 55 27.13 -17.75 5.67
CA GLY A 55 27.43 -18.67 4.57
C GLY A 55 26.21 -19.43 4.06
N SER A 56 26.44 -20.52 3.34
CA SER A 56 25.38 -21.27 2.66
C SER A 56 24.37 -21.88 3.64
N PHE A 57 23.11 -21.85 3.25
CA PHE A 57 21.98 -22.46 3.92
C PHE A 57 21.28 -23.43 2.99
N ARG A 58 20.91 -24.60 3.52
CA ARG A 58 20.10 -25.58 2.83
C ARG A 58 19.08 -26.16 3.80
N TYR A 59 17.82 -26.18 3.38
CA TYR A 59 16.71 -26.77 4.10
C TYR A 59 15.99 -27.76 3.19
N ASN A 60 15.66 -28.94 3.71
CA ASN A 60 15.01 -29.99 2.96
C ASN A 60 13.90 -30.69 3.76
N VAL A 61 12.78 -30.93 3.08
CA VAL A 61 11.75 -31.91 3.48
C VAL A 61 11.56 -32.89 2.34
N LYS A 62 11.57 -34.17 2.67
CA LYS A 62 11.29 -35.25 1.71
C LYS A 62 10.38 -36.27 2.37
N ILE A 63 9.13 -36.31 1.94
CA ILE A 63 8.15 -37.30 2.38
C ILE A 63 7.77 -38.14 1.16
N LYS A 64 7.94 -39.45 1.30
CA LYS A 64 7.55 -40.43 0.29
C LYS A 64 6.84 -41.58 1.01
N ASN A 65 5.52 -41.56 1.02
CA ASN A 65 4.70 -42.67 1.49
C ASN A 65 3.71 -43.11 0.39
N THR A 66 2.93 -44.15 0.66
CA THR A 66 2.02 -44.78 -0.31
C THR A 66 0.92 -43.83 -0.83
N GLY A 67 0.62 -42.74 -0.13
CA GLY A 67 -0.46 -41.81 -0.47
C GLY A 67 -0.03 -40.36 -0.77
N ALA A 68 1.24 -40.00 -0.56
CA ALA A 68 1.71 -38.63 -0.75
C ALA A 68 3.21 -38.58 -1.10
N ARG A 69 3.54 -37.66 -2.01
CA ARG A 69 4.92 -37.24 -2.28
C ARG A 69 5.01 -35.75 -2.00
N LEU A 70 5.92 -35.35 -1.12
CA LEU A 70 6.21 -33.95 -0.83
C LEU A 70 7.71 -33.74 -0.84
N TYR A 71 8.11 -32.70 -1.56
CA TYR A 71 9.48 -32.21 -1.66
C TYR A 71 9.48 -30.72 -1.41
N ARG A 72 10.25 -30.27 -0.43
CA ARG A 72 10.48 -28.86 -0.15
C ARG A 72 11.98 -28.62 -0.05
N ASN A 73 12.52 -27.75 -0.87
CA ASN A 73 13.94 -27.41 -0.85
C ASN A 73 14.09 -25.88 -0.83
N ILE A 74 14.88 -25.38 0.12
CA ILE A 74 15.16 -23.95 0.25
C ILE A 74 16.67 -23.79 0.40
N THR A 75 17.25 -22.97 -0.46
CA THR A 75 18.71 -22.75 -0.50
C THR A 75 19.02 -21.28 -0.71
N GLY A 76 20.12 -20.82 -0.14
CA GLY A 76 20.61 -19.47 -0.31
C GLY A 76 21.83 -19.23 0.57
N GLU A 77 22.18 -17.97 0.75
CA GLU A 77 23.32 -17.57 1.59
C GLU A 77 22.89 -16.57 2.65
N TYR A 78 23.49 -16.71 3.83
CA TYR A 78 23.43 -15.73 4.89
C TYR A 78 24.72 -14.91 4.96
N LYS A 79 24.59 -13.63 5.23
CA LYS A 79 25.68 -12.75 5.65
C LYS A 79 25.24 -12.03 6.92
N ASP A 80 25.92 -12.32 8.03
CA ASP A 80 25.67 -11.72 9.35
C ASP A 80 24.21 -11.80 9.81
N GLY A 81 23.60 -12.97 9.62
CA GLY A 81 22.21 -13.25 9.99
C GLY A 81 21.17 -12.77 8.97
N TRP A 82 21.59 -12.12 7.89
CA TRP A 82 20.71 -11.60 6.84
C TRP A 82 20.80 -12.41 5.56
N LYS A 83 19.69 -12.53 4.83
CA LYS A 83 19.69 -13.15 3.50
C LYS A 83 20.57 -12.35 2.55
N GLN A 84 21.37 -13.03 1.77
CA GLN A 84 22.30 -12.46 0.81
C GLN A 84 22.24 -13.23 -0.51
N GLY A 85 22.33 -12.50 -1.62
CA GLY A 85 22.32 -13.05 -2.97
C GLY A 85 21.01 -13.77 -3.31
N LEU A 86 21.11 -14.74 -4.22
CA LEU A 86 19.96 -15.49 -4.71
C LEU A 86 19.51 -16.57 -3.71
N TRP A 87 18.25 -16.49 -3.31
CA TRP A 87 17.53 -17.52 -2.57
C TRP A 87 16.55 -18.25 -3.48
N ASN A 88 16.66 -19.58 -3.49
CA ASN A 88 15.79 -20.47 -4.26
C ASN A 88 14.88 -21.25 -3.30
N TYR A 89 13.58 -21.22 -3.57
CA TYR A 89 12.56 -21.96 -2.85
C TYR A 89 11.81 -22.84 -3.84
N SER A 90 11.65 -24.12 -3.52
CA SER A 90 10.79 -25.03 -4.27
C SER A 90 9.89 -25.84 -3.35
N TYR A 91 8.65 -26.01 -3.75
CA TYR A 91 7.66 -26.83 -3.09
C TYR A 91 6.88 -27.62 -4.12
N THR A 92 7.05 -28.94 -4.09
CA THR A 92 6.39 -29.85 -5.01
C THR A 92 5.66 -30.93 -4.23
N THR A 93 4.39 -31.14 -4.54
CA THR A 93 3.66 -32.31 -4.06
C THR A 93 2.93 -33.02 -5.18
N LYS A 94 2.61 -34.29 -4.94
CA LYS A 94 1.72 -35.06 -5.79
C LYS A 94 0.64 -35.71 -4.94
N ASP A 95 -0.61 -35.45 -5.34
CA ASP A 95 -1.82 -36.01 -4.77
C ASP A 95 -1.85 -35.96 -3.24
N TYR A 96 -1.60 -34.78 -2.67
CA TYR A 96 -1.65 -34.55 -1.24
C TYR A 96 -3.08 -34.14 -0.84
N ASN A 97 -3.72 -34.91 0.04
CA ASN A 97 -5.05 -34.60 0.54
C ASN A 97 -4.94 -33.61 1.71
N THR A 98 -5.16 -32.33 1.45
CA THR A 98 -4.97 -31.26 2.43
C THR A 98 -6.25 -30.78 3.11
N ASN A 99 -7.41 -30.98 2.50
CA ASN A 99 -8.59 -30.16 2.79
C ASN A 99 -9.85 -30.94 3.17
N ASN A 100 -9.82 -32.28 3.23
CA ASN A 100 -11.00 -33.13 3.46
C ASN A 100 -12.19 -32.84 2.51
N ASP A 101 -11.93 -32.18 1.38
CA ASP A 101 -12.91 -31.77 0.36
C ASP A 101 -13.13 -32.86 -0.70
N GLY A 102 -12.53 -34.05 -0.49
CA GLY A 102 -12.56 -35.17 -1.43
C GLY A 102 -11.56 -35.04 -2.60
N PHE A 103 -10.76 -33.96 -2.63
CA PHE A 103 -9.75 -33.74 -3.67
C PHE A 103 -8.32 -33.98 -3.15
N TYR A 104 -7.48 -34.39 -4.07
CA TYR A 104 -6.04 -34.53 -3.88
C TYR A 104 -5.33 -33.46 -4.71
N TYR A 105 -4.52 -32.64 -4.06
CA TYR A 105 -3.85 -31.50 -4.67
C TYR A 105 -2.40 -31.83 -5.02
N SER A 106 -1.97 -31.38 -6.19
CA SER A 106 -0.56 -31.40 -6.59
C SER A 106 -0.11 -29.96 -6.80
N TYR A 107 0.91 -29.57 -6.05
CA TYR A 107 1.51 -28.24 -6.13
C TYR A 107 2.85 -28.34 -6.86
N ASN A 108 3.14 -27.36 -7.72
CA ASN A 108 4.48 -27.06 -8.18
C ASN A 108 4.70 -25.56 -8.03
N VAL A 109 5.46 -25.18 -6.99
CA VAL A 109 5.68 -23.80 -6.59
C VAL A 109 7.17 -23.52 -6.56
N GLU A 110 7.58 -22.43 -7.18
CA GLU A 110 8.96 -21.94 -7.18
C GLU A 110 9.00 -20.45 -6.84
N LEU A 111 9.99 -20.05 -6.06
CA LEU A 111 10.35 -18.64 -5.84
C LEU A 111 11.86 -18.52 -5.97
N LYS A 112 12.29 -17.54 -6.75
CA LYS A 112 13.66 -17.03 -6.78
C LYS A 112 13.62 -15.60 -6.27
N ALA A 113 14.41 -15.31 -5.26
CA ALA A 113 14.40 -14.02 -4.57
C ALA A 113 15.83 -13.58 -4.28
N ASN A 114 16.24 -12.44 -4.83
CA ASN A 114 17.55 -11.87 -4.59
C ASN A 114 17.52 -10.89 -3.41
N TYR A 115 18.60 -10.88 -2.62
CA TYR A 115 18.72 -10.06 -1.42
C TYR A 115 20.10 -9.40 -1.30
N GLU A 116 20.13 -8.21 -0.73
CA GLU A 116 21.34 -7.53 -0.24
C GLU A 116 21.14 -7.17 1.24
N ASN A 117 21.94 -7.75 2.12
CA ASN A 117 21.87 -7.54 3.58
C ASN A 117 20.44 -7.70 4.15
N GLY A 118 19.67 -8.65 3.61
CA GLY A 118 18.31 -8.99 4.03
C GLY A 118 17.22 -8.11 3.44
N TRP A 119 17.56 -7.08 2.67
CA TRP A 119 16.59 -6.37 1.84
C TRP A 119 16.43 -7.08 0.50
N PRO A 120 15.21 -7.22 -0.03
CA PRO A 120 15.01 -7.59 -1.43
C PRO A 120 15.80 -6.65 -2.35
N ASP A 121 16.57 -7.21 -3.27
CA ASP A 121 17.40 -6.44 -4.19
C ASP A 121 17.56 -7.21 -5.49
N GLY A 122 17.18 -6.62 -6.62
CA GLY A 122 17.09 -7.28 -7.92
C GLY A 122 15.75 -7.99 -8.17
N GLU A 123 15.74 -8.86 -9.19
CA GLU A 123 14.54 -9.55 -9.65
C GLU A 123 14.11 -10.64 -8.67
N TRP A 124 12.81 -10.68 -8.39
CA TRP A 124 12.12 -11.80 -7.77
C TRP A 124 11.14 -12.40 -8.78
N TYR A 125 11.15 -13.73 -8.85
CA TYR A 125 10.33 -14.49 -9.77
C TYR A 125 9.62 -15.62 -9.03
N TYR A 126 8.29 -15.65 -9.12
CA TYR A 126 7.46 -16.68 -8.51
C TYR A 126 6.58 -17.35 -9.55
N THR A 127 6.45 -18.67 -9.42
CA THR A 127 5.45 -19.46 -10.14
C THR A 127 4.72 -20.40 -9.19
N ALA A 128 3.44 -20.61 -9.48
CA ALA A 128 2.68 -21.69 -8.88
C ALA A 128 1.75 -22.31 -9.89
N PHE A 129 1.86 -23.63 -10.03
CA PHE A 129 0.93 -24.46 -10.78
C PHE A 129 0.29 -25.46 -9.81
N VAL A 130 -1.01 -25.29 -9.59
CA VAL A 130 -1.81 -26.10 -8.68
C VAL A 130 -2.90 -26.80 -9.48
N LYS A 131 -2.95 -28.11 -9.32
CA LYS A 131 -3.98 -28.96 -9.91
C LYS A 131 -4.57 -29.88 -8.86
N ARG A 132 -5.82 -30.27 -9.04
CA ARG A 132 -6.52 -31.21 -8.17
C ARG A 132 -7.19 -32.32 -8.96
N ARG A 133 -7.47 -33.45 -8.30
CA ARG A 133 -8.27 -34.56 -8.86
C ARG A 133 -8.91 -35.38 -7.74
N LYS A 134 -9.96 -36.14 -8.05
CA LYS A 134 -10.57 -37.08 -7.11
C LYS A 134 -10.01 -38.48 -7.25
N ALA A 135 -10.08 -39.23 -6.15
CA ALA A 135 -9.83 -40.66 -6.12
C ALA A 135 -11.18 -41.39 -6.01
N ILE A 136 -11.50 -42.24 -6.98
CA ILE A 136 -12.67 -43.11 -6.98
C ILE A 136 -12.21 -44.49 -6.52
N ARG A 137 -12.81 -44.99 -5.43
CA ARG A 137 -12.60 -46.36 -4.97
C ARG A 137 -13.64 -47.26 -5.61
N SER A 138 -13.21 -48.25 -6.39
CA SER A 138 -14.09 -49.24 -7.01
C SER A 138 -13.41 -50.61 -6.95
N SER A 139 -14.11 -51.62 -6.42
CA SER A 139 -13.65 -53.02 -6.38
C SER A 139 -12.23 -53.22 -5.85
N GLY A 140 -11.86 -52.56 -4.75
CA GLY A 140 -10.54 -52.67 -4.12
C GLY A 140 -9.42 -51.89 -4.82
N ALA A 141 -9.67 -51.25 -5.97
CA ALA A 141 -8.72 -50.42 -6.69
C ALA A 141 -9.04 -48.92 -6.54
N THR A 142 -7.98 -48.10 -6.51
CA THR A 142 -8.11 -46.64 -6.59
C THR A 142 -7.94 -46.18 -8.03
N LYS A 143 -9.02 -45.68 -8.63
CA LYS A 143 -9.00 -45.00 -9.93
C LYS A 143 -8.92 -43.50 -9.71
N TRP A 144 -8.10 -42.81 -10.49
CA TRP A 144 -7.95 -41.36 -10.42
C TRP A 144 -8.71 -40.68 -11.55
N GLU A 145 -9.43 -39.61 -11.23
CA GLU A 145 -9.97 -38.72 -12.25
C GLU A 145 -8.86 -37.89 -12.93
N ALA A 146 -9.21 -37.24 -14.04
CA ALA A 146 -8.35 -36.26 -14.69
C ALA A 146 -8.06 -35.08 -13.75
N TYR A 147 -6.92 -34.42 -13.99
CA TYR A 147 -6.57 -33.20 -13.26
C TYR A 147 -7.41 -32.02 -13.74
N GLU A 148 -7.90 -31.24 -12.79
CA GLU A 148 -8.43 -29.89 -12.97
C GLU A 148 -7.37 -28.88 -12.53
N ILE A 149 -7.15 -27.83 -13.32
CA ILE A 149 -6.25 -26.73 -12.93
C ILE A 149 -7.00 -25.81 -11.97
N VAL A 150 -6.41 -25.58 -10.79
CA VAL A 150 -6.98 -24.71 -9.75
C VAL A 150 -6.35 -23.32 -9.83
N GLN A 151 -5.05 -23.27 -10.13
CA GLN A 151 -4.28 -22.06 -10.14
C GLN A 151 -3.05 -22.23 -11.04
N ASN A 152 -2.81 -21.25 -11.90
CA ASN A 152 -1.55 -21.08 -12.60
C ASN A 152 -1.17 -19.60 -12.50
N VAL A 153 -0.20 -19.28 -11.64
CA VAL A 153 0.20 -17.90 -11.32
C VAL A 153 1.66 -17.68 -11.65
N ARG A 154 1.95 -16.54 -12.28
CA ARG A 154 3.30 -16.00 -12.48
C ARG A 154 3.38 -14.61 -11.87
N ILE A 155 4.45 -14.35 -11.12
CA ILE A 155 4.71 -13.04 -10.52
C ILE A 155 6.17 -12.67 -10.78
N MET A 156 6.41 -11.46 -11.26
CA MET A 156 7.72 -10.84 -11.40
C MET A 156 7.73 -9.51 -10.67
N LEU A 157 8.77 -9.28 -9.87
CA LEU A 157 8.96 -8.08 -9.07
C LEU A 157 10.41 -7.65 -9.22
N ASN A 158 10.66 -6.35 -9.31
CA ASN A 158 12.01 -5.82 -9.23
C ASN A 158 12.15 -4.93 -8.00
N TYR A 159 13.22 -5.17 -7.24
CA TYR A 159 13.50 -4.44 -6.01
C TYR A 159 14.83 -3.72 -6.08
N GLU A 160 14.92 -2.59 -5.40
CA GLU A 160 16.18 -1.92 -5.06
C GLU A 160 16.13 -1.59 -3.56
N ASN A 161 17.01 -2.24 -2.78
CA ASN A 161 17.11 -2.06 -1.33
C ASN A 161 15.76 -2.12 -0.59
N GLY A 162 14.92 -3.08 -0.98
CA GLY A 162 13.61 -3.36 -0.41
C GLY A 162 12.45 -2.49 -0.92
N VAL A 163 12.70 -1.58 -1.86
CA VAL A 163 11.66 -0.78 -2.55
C VAL A 163 11.31 -1.44 -3.87
N LEU A 164 10.03 -1.65 -4.14
CA LEU A 164 9.57 -2.14 -5.46
C LEU A 164 9.79 -1.03 -6.50
N VAL A 165 10.56 -1.32 -7.53
CA VAL A 165 11.01 -0.40 -8.60
C VAL A 165 10.89 -1.07 -9.97
N ASP A 166 11.12 -0.32 -11.04
CA ASP A 166 11.10 -0.77 -12.44
C ASP A 166 9.79 -1.42 -12.88
N SER A 167 9.55 -2.68 -12.55
CA SER A 167 8.40 -3.44 -13.03
C SER A 167 7.77 -4.36 -11.97
N LEU A 168 6.44 -4.36 -11.97
CA LEU A 168 5.57 -5.32 -11.28
C LEU A 168 4.72 -6.01 -12.34
N TRP A 169 4.75 -7.34 -12.35
CA TRP A 169 3.90 -8.11 -13.23
C TRP A 169 3.30 -9.32 -12.51
N ILE A 170 1.99 -9.49 -12.62
CA ILE A 170 1.24 -10.60 -12.02
C ILE A 170 0.28 -11.11 -13.10
N ARG A 171 0.39 -12.39 -13.45
CA ARG A 171 -0.56 -13.05 -14.36
C ARG A 171 -1.10 -14.32 -13.73
N ASN A 172 -2.40 -14.57 -13.90
CA ASN A 172 -2.98 -15.86 -13.60
C ASN A 172 -3.93 -16.38 -14.69
N ASP A 173 -4.19 -17.69 -14.68
CA ASP A 173 -5.14 -18.37 -15.58
C ASP A 173 -6.61 -18.05 -15.32
N GLN A 174 -6.92 -17.41 -14.19
CA GLN A 174 -8.26 -16.93 -13.84
C GLN A 174 -8.57 -15.55 -14.46
N GLY A 175 -7.75 -15.08 -15.40
CA GLY A 175 -7.96 -13.82 -16.11
C GLY A 175 -7.55 -12.57 -15.33
N MET A 176 -6.69 -12.72 -14.32
CA MET A 176 -6.03 -11.58 -13.65
C MET A 176 -4.69 -11.27 -14.32
N ASP A 177 -4.54 -10.05 -14.82
CA ASP A 177 -3.25 -9.50 -15.27
C ASP A 177 -3.05 -8.14 -14.59
N VAL A 178 -1.97 -7.98 -13.86
CA VAL A 178 -1.58 -6.70 -13.26
C VAL A 178 -0.21 -6.33 -13.77
N PHE A 179 -0.10 -5.11 -14.29
CA PHE A 179 1.14 -4.55 -14.77
C PHE A 179 1.33 -3.14 -14.21
N ALA A 180 2.53 -2.84 -13.72
CA ALA A 180 2.92 -1.51 -13.30
C ALA A 180 4.39 -1.26 -13.60
N LEU A 181 4.72 -0.06 -14.05
CA LEU A 181 6.10 0.42 -14.08
C LEU A 181 6.32 1.44 -12.97
N MET A 182 7.54 1.48 -12.44
CA MET A 182 7.94 2.37 -11.34
C MET A 182 9.32 2.96 -11.58
N ASP A 183 9.57 4.16 -11.07
CA ASP A 183 10.92 4.72 -10.99
C ASP A 183 11.75 4.09 -9.84
N TYR A 184 13.02 4.49 -9.73
CA TYR A 184 13.95 4.02 -8.70
C TYR A 184 13.54 4.38 -7.25
N GLN A 185 12.57 5.29 -7.08
CA GLN A 185 12.00 5.62 -5.77
C GLN A 185 10.70 4.85 -5.50
N GLY A 186 10.25 4.03 -6.46
CA GLY A 186 9.03 3.24 -6.39
C GLY A 186 7.75 4.01 -6.72
N PHE A 187 7.84 5.20 -7.34
CA PHE A 187 6.66 5.90 -7.86
C PHE A 187 6.24 5.35 -9.20
N LEU A 188 4.93 5.20 -9.41
CA LEU A 188 4.35 4.75 -10.66
C LEU A 188 4.76 5.63 -11.85
N GLN A 189 5.06 4.98 -12.98
CA GLN A 189 5.38 5.56 -14.27
C GLN A 189 4.66 4.76 -15.37
N GLY A 190 4.30 5.40 -16.47
CA GLY A 190 3.60 4.73 -17.56
C GLY A 190 2.23 4.19 -17.12
N ASP A 191 1.76 3.12 -17.73
CA ASP A 191 0.43 2.58 -17.46
C ASP A 191 0.43 1.63 -16.27
N PHE A 192 -0.50 1.86 -15.34
CA PHE A 192 -0.91 0.90 -14.33
C PHE A 192 -2.17 0.19 -14.81
N SER A 193 -2.07 -1.10 -15.10
CA SER A 193 -3.16 -1.90 -15.66
C SER A 193 -3.56 -3.03 -14.72
N ILE A 194 -4.86 -3.17 -14.50
CA ILE A 194 -5.50 -4.30 -13.81
C ILE A 194 -6.59 -4.84 -14.74
N ILE A 195 -6.38 -6.06 -15.20
CA ILE A 195 -7.37 -6.85 -15.93
C ILE A 195 -7.87 -7.92 -14.96
N GLN A 196 -9.17 -8.06 -14.80
CA GLN A 196 -9.79 -9.10 -13.98
C GLN A 196 -11.09 -9.58 -14.63
N GLY A 197 -11.03 -10.72 -15.33
CA GLY A 197 -12.17 -11.23 -16.09
C GLY A 197 -12.54 -10.25 -17.22
N ASN A 198 -13.75 -9.69 -17.16
CA ASN A 198 -14.24 -8.71 -18.14
C ASN A 198 -13.95 -7.25 -17.75
N GLU A 199 -13.45 -7.01 -16.54
CA GLU A 199 -13.12 -5.67 -16.07
C GLU A 199 -11.67 -5.32 -16.43
N ASN A 200 -11.46 -4.16 -17.04
CA ASN A 200 -10.15 -3.62 -17.34
C ASN A 200 -10.06 -2.18 -16.82
N MET A 201 -9.09 -1.93 -15.95
CA MET A 201 -8.71 -0.62 -15.49
C MET A 201 -7.29 -0.35 -15.97
N THR A 202 -7.10 0.71 -16.75
CA THR A 202 -5.77 1.21 -17.12
C THR A 202 -5.69 2.68 -16.77
N ILE A 203 -4.70 3.03 -15.95
CA ILE A 203 -4.48 4.39 -15.45
C ILE A 203 -3.06 4.82 -15.86
N PRO A 204 -2.90 5.87 -16.70
CA PRO A 204 -1.59 6.40 -17.03
C PRO A 204 -1.00 7.22 -15.89
N PHE A 205 0.29 7.06 -15.62
CA PHE A 205 1.07 7.80 -14.63
C PHE A 205 2.29 8.47 -15.24
N VAL A 206 2.60 9.69 -14.77
CA VAL A 206 3.85 10.40 -15.07
C VAL A 206 4.37 11.04 -13.80
N ASP A 207 5.64 10.83 -13.46
CA ASP A 207 6.26 11.34 -12.21
C ASP A 207 5.49 10.91 -10.94
N GLY A 208 4.79 9.77 -10.97
CA GLY A 208 3.92 9.29 -9.90
C GLY A 208 2.52 9.93 -9.86
N PHE A 209 2.17 10.85 -10.75
CA PHE A 209 0.83 11.43 -10.85
C PHE A 209 -0.02 10.66 -11.85
N SER A 210 -1.26 10.30 -11.47
CA SER A 210 -2.25 9.80 -12.44
C SER A 210 -2.64 10.92 -13.40
N ILE A 211 -2.71 10.57 -14.68
CA ILE A 211 -3.03 11.44 -15.82
C ILE A 211 -4.49 11.22 -16.28
N ASP A 212 -5.28 10.45 -15.53
CA ASP A 212 -6.67 10.11 -15.90
C ASP A 212 -7.48 11.32 -16.37
N LYS A 213 -8.14 11.16 -17.52
CA LYS A 213 -9.07 12.13 -18.07
C LYS A 213 -10.37 12.06 -17.28
N GLU A 214 -10.74 13.14 -16.58
CA GLU A 214 -12.17 13.37 -16.38
C GLU A 214 -12.83 13.49 -17.77
N PRO A 215 -14.10 13.05 -17.96
CA PRO A 215 -14.75 12.89 -19.27
C PRO A 215 -14.77 14.13 -20.19
N THR A 216 -14.37 15.29 -19.69
CA THR A 216 -14.24 16.54 -20.43
C THR A 216 -12.79 17.06 -20.37
N ALA A 217 -11.90 16.34 -21.06
CA ALA A 217 -10.59 16.81 -21.55
C ALA A 217 -9.81 17.82 -20.67
N LYS A 218 -9.21 17.36 -19.57
CA LYS A 218 -8.01 17.98 -18.93
C LYS A 218 -7.18 16.90 -18.27
N SER A 219 -6.15 16.41 -18.96
CA SER A 219 -5.13 15.52 -18.39
C SER A 219 -4.38 16.24 -17.27
N SER A 220 -4.89 16.07 -16.05
CA SER A 220 -4.32 16.40 -14.73
C SER A 220 -3.83 17.84 -14.50
N LEU A 221 -4.76 18.77 -14.27
CA LEU A 221 -4.45 20.13 -13.75
C LEU A 221 -3.48 20.11 -12.54
N ARG A 222 -3.52 19.06 -11.72
CA ARG A 222 -2.57 18.82 -10.62
C ARG A 222 -1.16 18.55 -11.11
N TYR A 223 -0.97 17.68 -12.09
CA TYR A 223 0.35 17.41 -12.65
C TYR A 223 0.91 18.65 -13.34
N ASP A 224 0.09 19.37 -14.11
CA ASP A 224 0.49 20.63 -14.76
C ASP A 224 0.94 21.66 -13.72
N TYR A 225 0.20 21.78 -12.61
CA TYR A 225 0.56 22.63 -11.49
C TYR A 225 1.89 22.22 -10.89
N TYR A 226 2.09 20.92 -10.62
CA TYR A 226 3.35 20.39 -10.14
C TYR A 226 4.49 20.70 -11.13
N LYS A 227 4.34 20.41 -12.41
CA LYS A 227 5.36 20.67 -13.44
C LYS A 227 5.75 22.14 -13.48
N LYS A 228 4.77 23.05 -13.39
CA LYS A 228 5.01 24.50 -13.38
C LYS A 228 5.74 24.99 -12.14
N TYR A 229 5.48 24.40 -10.97
CA TYR A 229 5.97 24.90 -9.68
C TYR A 229 6.86 23.91 -8.92
N LYS A 230 7.39 22.86 -9.57
CA LYS A 230 8.16 21.78 -8.93
C LYS A 230 9.32 22.31 -8.09
N SER A 231 10.01 23.35 -8.56
CA SER A 231 11.16 23.97 -7.89
C SER A 231 10.79 24.90 -6.73
N ASN A 232 9.52 25.30 -6.59
CA ASN A 232 9.06 26.26 -5.59
C ASN A 232 7.66 25.96 -5.04
N LEU A 233 7.29 24.68 -4.97
CA LEU A 233 5.93 24.22 -4.70
C LEU A 233 5.35 24.79 -3.40
N ALA A 234 6.17 24.84 -2.34
CA ALA A 234 5.78 25.42 -1.07
C ALA A 234 5.42 26.92 -1.18
N LYS A 235 6.21 27.70 -1.93
CA LYS A 235 5.91 29.12 -2.21
C LYS A 235 4.64 29.28 -3.05
N ALA A 236 4.34 28.30 -3.91
CA ALA A 236 3.11 28.27 -4.69
C ALA A 236 1.88 27.84 -3.85
N GLY A 237 2.08 27.37 -2.61
CA GLY A 237 1.00 27.00 -1.69
C GLY A 237 0.64 25.52 -1.71
N ALA A 238 1.57 24.65 -2.11
CA ALA A 238 1.38 23.20 -2.07
C ALA A 238 2.63 22.44 -1.61
N LYS A 239 2.44 21.18 -1.25
CA LYS A 239 3.52 20.21 -1.08
C LYS A 239 3.11 18.87 -1.68
N LEU A 240 4.07 17.99 -1.89
CA LEU A 240 3.82 16.63 -2.33
C LEU A 240 3.54 15.74 -1.13
N ASP A 241 2.51 14.91 -1.26
CA ASP A 241 2.28 13.76 -0.40
C ASP A 241 2.58 12.48 -1.18
N THR A 242 3.07 11.46 -0.47
CA THR A 242 3.41 10.15 -1.02
C THR A 242 2.38 9.14 -0.53
N VAL A 243 1.59 8.62 -1.46
CA VAL A 243 0.52 7.67 -1.14
C VAL A 243 0.93 6.29 -1.66
N SER A 244 1.07 5.34 -0.74
CA SER A 244 1.27 3.93 -1.11
C SER A 244 -0.04 3.26 -1.49
N LEU A 245 -0.08 2.62 -2.66
CA LEU A 245 -1.25 1.83 -3.05
C LEU A 245 -1.40 0.56 -2.20
N PHE A 246 -0.33 0.10 -1.54
CA PHE A 246 -0.39 -1.03 -0.60
C PHE A 246 -1.19 -0.72 0.68
N ASN A 247 -1.30 0.56 1.08
CA ASN A 247 -2.07 0.95 2.27
C ASN A 247 -3.58 0.81 2.07
N ASN A 248 -4.05 0.61 0.84
CA ASN A 248 -5.45 0.31 0.57
C ASN A 248 -5.74 -1.16 0.96
N LYS A 249 -6.65 -1.38 1.92
CA LYS A 249 -7.04 -2.72 2.38
C LYS A 249 -7.59 -3.61 1.24
N SER A 250 -8.11 -3.01 0.16
CA SER A 250 -8.58 -3.73 -1.02
C SER A 250 -7.55 -3.83 -2.14
N CYS A 251 -6.28 -3.53 -1.88
CA CYS A 251 -5.21 -3.59 -2.87
C CYS A 251 -4.98 -5.05 -3.32
N ILE A 252 -5.41 -5.35 -4.55
CA ILE A 252 -5.30 -6.69 -5.15
C ILE A 252 -3.85 -7.18 -5.20
N VAL A 253 -2.89 -6.28 -5.45
CA VAL A 253 -1.46 -6.59 -5.49
C VAL A 253 -0.99 -7.14 -4.13
N SER A 254 -1.23 -6.41 -3.04
CA SER A 254 -0.83 -6.84 -1.69
C SER A 254 -1.45 -8.20 -1.30
N LYS A 255 -2.73 -8.41 -1.65
CA LYS A 255 -3.42 -9.67 -1.39
C LYS A 255 -2.76 -10.82 -2.15
N THR A 256 -2.50 -10.63 -3.44
CA THR A 256 -1.87 -11.64 -4.29
C THR A 256 -0.46 -11.96 -3.82
N LEU A 257 0.36 -10.96 -3.47
CA LEU A 257 1.71 -11.17 -2.95
C LEU A 257 1.70 -11.91 -1.61
N ASN A 258 0.79 -11.55 -0.69
CA ASN A 258 0.67 -12.24 0.60
C ASN A 258 0.28 -13.72 0.45
N MET A 259 -0.64 -14.04 -0.48
CA MET A 259 -1.10 -15.42 -0.70
C MET A 259 -0.06 -16.30 -1.40
N ASN A 260 0.82 -15.71 -2.21
CA ASN A 260 1.73 -16.42 -3.11
C ASN A 260 3.19 -16.30 -2.65
N VAL A 261 3.75 -15.10 -2.65
CA VAL A 261 5.17 -14.82 -2.40
C VAL A 261 5.50 -14.89 -0.90
N PHE A 262 4.63 -14.34 -0.05
CA PHE A 262 4.82 -14.30 1.41
C PHE A 262 4.05 -15.42 2.14
N ASN A 263 3.80 -16.53 1.44
CA ASN A 263 3.09 -17.68 1.99
C ASN A 263 4.01 -18.52 2.90
N ASN A 264 3.81 -18.42 4.22
CA ASN A 264 4.63 -19.14 5.18
C ASN A 264 4.54 -20.67 5.05
N SER A 265 3.40 -21.22 4.63
CA SER A 265 3.25 -22.68 4.50
C SER A 265 4.13 -23.29 3.41
N PHE A 266 4.47 -22.52 2.37
CA PHE A 266 5.39 -22.97 1.32
C PHE A 266 6.84 -22.66 1.66
N PHE A 267 7.13 -21.46 2.17
CA PHE A 267 8.49 -20.94 2.25
C PHE A 267 9.06 -20.86 3.67
N ASN A 268 8.28 -21.22 4.69
CA ASN A 268 8.72 -21.39 6.07
C ASN A 268 9.43 -20.14 6.67
N TYR A 269 9.00 -18.93 6.26
CA TYR A 269 9.57 -17.64 6.68
C TYR A 269 9.66 -17.46 8.20
N LEU A 270 8.81 -18.14 8.97
CA LEU A 270 8.82 -18.11 10.43
C LEU A 270 10.12 -18.68 11.03
N TYR A 271 10.74 -19.65 10.36
CA TYR A 271 11.96 -20.32 10.84
C TYR A 271 13.18 -20.04 9.96
N ILE A 272 12.95 -19.62 8.71
CA ILE A 272 13.98 -19.17 7.76
C ILE A 272 13.93 -17.64 7.70
N ASP A 273 14.60 -17.04 8.68
CA ASP A 273 14.72 -15.61 8.93
C ASP A 273 15.72 -14.91 7.99
N GLY A 274 16.03 -13.65 8.31
CA GLY A 274 17.00 -12.82 7.58
C GLY A 274 16.39 -11.97 6.46
N ASP A 275 15.07 -11.91 6.36
CA ASP A 275 14.33 -11.01 5.48
C ASP A 275 13.83 -9.78 6.26
N ARG A 276 14.16 -8.58 5.80
CA ARG A 276 13.81 -7.31 6.45
C ARG A 276 12.40 -6.82 6.13
N LEU A 277 11.78 -7.28 5.05
CA LEU A 277 10.37 -6.97 4.77
C LEU A 277 9.44 -7.71 5.73
N ILE A 278 9.86 -8.89 6.21
CA ILE A 278 8.99 -9.79 6.97
C ILE A 278 9.17 -9.57 8.47
N LYS A 279 8.05 -9.36 9.16
CA LYS A 279 7.98 -9.30 10.62
C LYS A 279 6.89 -10.23 11.12
N PHE A 280 7.12 -10.87 12.25
CA PHE A 280 6.10 -11.66 12.94
C PHE A 280 5.64 -10.89 14.17
N THR A 281 4.32 -10.74 14.34
CA THR A 281 3.73 -9.92 15.42
C THR A 281 2.71 -10.70 16.25
N GLY A 282 2.58 -10.30 17.51
CA GLY A 282 1.63 -10.91 18.45
C GLY A 282 2.01 -12.31 18.93
N SER A 283 1.22 -12.84 19.87
CA SER A 283 1.44 -14.17 20.46
C SER A 283 1.30 -15.32 19.45
N ARG A 284 0.49 -15.11 18.41
CA ARG A 284 0.27 -16.09 17.32
C ARG A 284 1.33 -16.02 16.21
N LYS A 285 2.33 -15.14 16.33
CA LYS A 285 3.36 -14.89 15.31
C LYS A 285 2.73 -14.70 13.91
N ALA A 286 1.81 -13.75 13.80
CA ALA A 286 1.19 -13.41 12.52
C ALA A 286 2.20 -12.69 11.61
N LEU A 287 2.33 -13.15 10.38
CA LEU A 287 3.20 -12.56 9.37
C LEU A 287 2.69 -11.18 8.95
N LYS A 288 3.57 -10.18 8.96
CA LYS A 288 3.36 -8.83 8.46
C LYS A 288 4.49 -8.49 7.49
N VAL A 289 4.11 -7.95 6.32
CA VAL A 289 5.05 -7.48 5.30
C VAL A 289 5.09 -5.96 5.31
N ASP A 290 6.29 -5.37 5.37
CA ASP A 290 6.54 -3.93 5.29
C ASP A 290 6.70 -3.49 3.83
N TYR A 291 5.60 -3.49 3.07
CA TYR A 291 5.62 -3.14 1.65
C TYR A 291 6.19 -1.73 1.39
N ARG A 292 7.08 -1.61 0.40
CA ARG A 292 7.63 -0.35 -0.09
C ARG A 292 7.61 -0.31 -1.63
N GLY A 293 7.50 0.88 -2.19
CA GLY A 293 7.20 1.11 -3.60
C GLY A 293 5.70 1.15 -3.90
N LEU A 294 5.36 1.07 -5.19
CA LEU A 294 4.00 1.24 -5.71
C LEU A 294 3.32 2.51 -5.17
N TYR A 295 4.04 3.63 -5.30
CA TYR A 295 3.64 4.94 -4.81
C TYR A 295 2.99 5.77 -5.91
N LYS A 296 2.07 6.65 -5.49
CA LYS A 296 1.61 7.79 -6.29
C LYS A 296 1.83 9.09 -5.54
N ARG A 297 1.93 10.19 -6.29
CA ARG A 297 2.01 11.55 -5.76
C ARG A 297 0.64 12.18 -5.70
N GLU A 298 0.36 12.86 -4.61
CA GLU A 298 -0.79 13.75 -4.50
C GLU A 298 -0.32 15.14 -4.10
N LEU A 299 -0.92 16.17 -4.71
CA LEU A 299 -0.70 17.55 -4.28
C LEU A 299 -1.55 17.84 -3.05
N GLN A 300 -0.87 18.16 -1.95
CA GLN A 300 -1.51 18.66 -0.74
C GLN A 300 -1.44 20.18 -0.72
N VAL A 301 -2.60 20.82 -0.59
CA VAL A 301 -2.71 22.28 -0.43
C VAL A 301 -2.16 22.69 0.93
N LEU A 302 -1.30 23.70 0.96
CA LEU A 302 -0.90 24.39 2.18
C LEU A 302 -1.95 25.46 2.52
N ILE A 303 -2.43 25.44 3.76
CA ILE A 303 -3.37 26.43 4.28
C ILE A 303 -2.65 27.19 5.40
N SER A 304 -2.48 28.50 5.22
CA SER A 304 -1.91 29.38 6.23
C SER A 304 -2.84 29.52 7.45
N LYS A 305 -2.32 30.04 8.57
CA LYS A 305 -3.13 30.30 9.77
C LYS A 305 -4.26 31.29 9.49
N ASP A 306 -4.00 32.30 8.67
CA ASP A 306 -4.99 33.33 8.31
C ASP A 306 -6.10 32.76 7.43
N GLU A 307 -5.74 31.96 6.41
CA GLU A 307 -6.72 31.26 5.59
C GLU A 307 -7.56 30.30 6.44
N GLN A 308 -6.92 29.58 7.37
CA GLN A 308 -7.63 28.70 8.30
C GLN A 308 -8.63 29.49 9.17
N ALA A 309 -8.27 30.67 9.67
CA ALA A 309 -9.16 31.52 10.46
C ALA A 309 -10.40 31.99 9.65
N LEU A 310 -10.20 32.38 8.39
CA LEU A 310 -11.28 32.75 7.47
C LEU A 310 -12.21 31.56 7.19
N ILE A 311 -11.63 30.38 6.91
CA ILE A 311 -12.38 29.13 6.69
C ILE A 311 -13.23 28.80 7.92
N GLN A 312 -12.64 28.80 9.11
CA GLN A 312 -13.36 28.49 10.36
C GLN A 312 -14.48 29.50 10.63
N SER A 313 -14.27 30.77 10.32
CA SER A 313 -15.29 31.80 10.45
C SER A 313 -16.52 31.50 9.60
N VAL A 314 -16.35 31.11 8.33
CA VAL A 314 -17.48 30.73 7.46
C VAL A 314 -18.23 29.52 7.98
N TYR A 315 -17.53 28.48 8.47
CA TYR A 315 -18.17 27.33 9.11
C TYR A 315 -18.94 27.74 10.38
N SER A 316 -18.40 28.66 11.17
CA SER A 316 -19.08 29.18 12.37
C SER A 316 -20.39 29.91 12.00
N PHE A 317 -20.38 30.71 10.93
CA PHE A 317 -21.57 31.40 10.43
C PHE A 317 -22.65 30.42 9.98
N TYR A 318 -22.27 29.38 9.24
CA TYR A 318 -23.19 28.31 8.83
C TYR A 318 -23.84 27.62 10.04
N ASN A 319 -23.04 27.22 11.02
CA ASN A 319 -23.53 26.55 12.23
C ASN A 319 -24.46 27.45 13.05
N LYS A 320 -24.17 28.74 13.14
CA LYS A 320 -25.04 29.72 13.81
C LYS A 320 -26.39 29.84 13.09
N ALA A 321 -26.39 30.04 11.78
CA ALA A 321 -27.60 30.14 10.97
C ALA A 321 -28.47 28.88 11.10
N LYS A 322 -27.87 27.69 11.04
CA LYS A 322 -28.54 26.39 11.21
C LYS A 322 -29.21 26.25 12.58
N ARG A 323 -28.50 26.61 13.66
CA ARG A 323 -29.05 26.55 15.03
C ARG A 323 -30.25 27.48 15.17
N GLN A 324 -30.14 28.72 14.69
CA GLN A 324 -31.19 29.72 14.77
C GLN A 324 -32.40 29.35 13.91
N SER A 325 -32.18 28.95 12.65
CA SER A 325 -33.19 28.38 11.74
C SER A 325 -33.98 27.25 12.40
N SER A 326 -33.29 26.33 13.08
CA SER A 326 -33.91 25.22 13.81
C SER A 326 -34.74 25.69 15.00
N SER A 327 -34.22 26.61 15.81
CA SER A 327 -34.93 27.19 16.96
C SER A 327 -36.21 27.91 16.53
N CYS A 328 -36.13 28.80 15.52
CA CYS A 328 -37.28 29.52 14.98
C CYS A 328 -38.31 28.57 14.38
N SER A 329 -37.86 27.51 13.69
CA SER A 329 -38.76 26.49 13.12
C SER A 329 -39.52 25.74 14.21
N GLN A 330 -38.90 25.47 15.37
CA GLN A 330 -39.56 24.86 16.51
C GLN A 330 -40.60 25.78 17.13
N GLN A 331 -40.31 27.08 17.27
CA GLN A 331 -41.27 28.07 17.75
C GLN A 331 -42.47 28.21 16.79
N TYR A 332 -42.23 28.25 15.48
CA TYR A 332 -43.30 28.33 14.48
C TYR A 332 -44.22 27.11 14.53
N LYS A 333 -43.68 25.90 14.76
CA LYS A 333 -44.51 24.70 14.96
C LYS A 333 -45.47 24.81 16.15
N LYS A 334 -45.12 25.59 17.18
CA LYS A 334 -45.96 25.87 18.34
C LYS A 334 -46.97 27.01 18.08
N SER A 335 -46.63 27.97 17.22
CA SER A 335 -47.48 29.11 16.83
C SER A 335 -47.85 29.03 15.34
N LYS A 336 -48.65 28.02 14.95
CA LYS A 336 -48.90 27.65 13.54
C LYS A 336 -49.55 28.75 12.67
N GLN A 337 -49.95 29.87 13.25
CA GLN A 337 -50.59 31.00 12.56
C GLN A 337 -49.72 32.28 12.55
N ASP A 338 -48.51 32.27 13.12
CA ASP A 338 -47.64 33.45 13.13
C ASP A 338 -46.95 33.67 11.78
N VAL A 339 -47.57 34.56 10.98
CA VAL A 339 -47.10 34.95 9.65
C VAL A 339 -45.70 35.57 9.69
N GLU A 340 -45.39 36.37 10.71
CA GLU A 340 -44.09 37.04 10.83
C GLU A 340 -42.99 36.01 11.14
N LEU A 341 -43.26 35.08 12.05
CA LEU A 341 -42.35 34.00 12.39
C LEU A 341 -42.14 33.05 11.20
N ARG A 342 -43.17 32.74 10.41
CA ARG A 342 -43.03 32.00 9.14
C ARG A 342 -42.06 32.70 8.18
N LYS A 343 -42.19 34.02 8.03
CA LYS A 343 -41.30 34.82 7.18
C LYS A 343 -39.85 34.76 7.67
N LYS A 344 -39.62 34.90 8.99
CA LYS A 344 -38.29 34.79 9.62
C LYS A 344 -37.67 33.41 9.42
N VAL A 345 -38.45 32.34 9.60
CA VAL A 345 -38.00 30.96 9.35
C VAL A 345 -37.58 30.78 7.89
N ASN A 346 -38.39 31.24 6.94
CA ASN A 346 -38.06 31.13 5.51
C ASN A 346 -36.79 31.91 5.16
N GLN A 347 -36.62 33.12 5.71
CA GLN A 347 -35.40 33.92 5.54
C GLN A 347 -34.17 33.20 6.09
N LEU A 348 -34.25 32.66 7.32
CA LEU A 348 -33.14 31.93 7.94
C LEU A 348 -32.78 30.65 7.17
N LYS A 349 -33.77 29.89 6.69
CA LYS A 349 -33.53 28.71 5.84
C LYS A 349 -32.85 29.09 4.52
N GLY A 350 -33.25 30.21 3.91
CA GLY A 350 -32.58 30.73 2.71
C GLY A 350 -31.13 31.12 2.96
N ILE A 351 -30.83 31.76 4.11
CA ILE A 351 -29.46 32.10 4.50
C ILE A 351 -28.64 30.83 4.82
N GLU A 352 -29.21 29.89 5.57
CA GLU A 352 -28.58 28.60 5.89
C GLU A 352 -28.18 27.84 4.62
N ALA A 353 -29.07 27.78 3.63
CA ALA A 353 -28.79 27.11 2.35
C ALA A 353 -27.61 27.75 1.60
N LYS A 354 -27.55 29.09 1.54
CA LYS A 354 -26.41 29.81 0.93
C LYS A 354 -25.10 29.56 1.66
N LEU A 355 -25.11 29.64 2.99
CA LEU A 355 -23.91 29.36 3.80
C LEU A 355 -23.45 27.91 3.64
N LYS A 356 -24.38 26.95 3.52
CA LYS A 356 -24.05 25.55 3.19
C LYS A 356 -23.34 25.44 1.84
N ALA A 357 -23.84 26.13 0.81
CA ALA A 357 -23.17 26.19 -0.49
C ALA A 357 -21.75 26.77 -0.38
N TYR A 358 -21.52 27.79 0.45
CA TYR A 358 -20.18 28.35 0.67
C TYR A 358 -19.25 27.35 1.37
N THR A 359 -19.74 26.58 2.34
CA THR A 359 -18.92 25.51 2.97
C THR A 359 -18.52 24.41 1.98
N CYS A 360 -19.36 24.12 0.98
CA CYS A 360 -19.00 23.24 -0.13
C CYS A 360 -17.86 23.84 -0.96
N GLN A 361 -17.90 25.14 -1.26
CA GLN A 361 -16.80 25.83 -1.96
C GLN A 361 -15.50 25.82 -1.17
N LEU A 362 -15.56 25.97 0.17
CA LEU A 362 -14.38 25.87 1.02
C LEU A 362 -13.77 24.47 1.07
N LYS A 363 -14.58 23.41 0.89
CA LYS A 363 -14.05 22.05 0.76
C LYS A 363 -13.18 21.92 -0.49
N ALA A 364 -13.70 22.35 -1.64
CA ALA A 364 -12.95 22.41 -2.89
C ALA A 364 -11.66 23.25 -2.75
N TYR A 365 -11.77 24.41 -2.12
CA TYR A 365 -10.63 25.29 -1.85
C TYR A 365 -9.49 24.59 -1.07
N LYS A 366 -9.84 23.76 -0.07
CA LYS A 366 -8.86 23.02 0.73
C LYS A 366 -8.20 21.85 0.00
N GLU A 367 -8.83 21.33 -1.05
CA GLU A 367 -8.42 20.10 -1.74
C GLU A 367 -7.73 20.36 -3.09
N ARG A 368 -7.91 21.55 -3.66
CA ARG A 368 -7.47 21.91 -5.00
C ARG A 368 -6.51 23.07 -4.94
N VAL A 369 -5.41 23.04 -5.69
CA VAL A 369 -4.37 24.09 -5.61
C VAL A 369 -4.66 25.20 -6.60
N ALA A 370 -5.03 24.85 -7.83
CA ALA A 370 -5.26 25.82 -8.90
C ALA A 370 -6.67 26.45 -8.82
N PRO A 371 -6.81 27.79 -8.94
CA PRO A 371 -8.11 28.48 -9.01
C PRO A 371 -9.11 27.84 -9.99
N LYS A 372 -8.62 27.41 -11.16
CA LYS A 372 -9.38 26.68 -12.18
C LYS A 372 -9.98 25.37 -11.66
N GLU A 373 -9.23 24.60 -10.87
CA GLU A 373 -9.76 23.37 -10.24
C GLU A 373 -10.83 23.68 -9.19
N ILE A 374 -10.64 24.76 -8.42
CA ILE A 374 -11.63 25.19 -7.42
C ILE A 374 -12.91 25.62 -8.15
N ALA A 375 -12.82 26.38 -9.24
CA ALA A 375 -13.98 26.78 -10.03
C ALA A 375 -14.76 25.57 -10.58
N LEU A 376 -14.07 24.59 -11.18
CA LEU A 376 -14.71 23.38 -11.72
C LEU A 376 -15.41 22.56 -10.63
N SER A 377 -14.71 22.29 -9.52
CA SER A 377 -15.23 21.46 -8.43
C SER A 377 -16.36 22.12 -7.62
N THR A 378 -16.57 23.43 -7.79
CA THR A 378 -17.63 24.16 -7.08
C THR A 378 -18.89 24.39 -7.90
N SER A 379 -18.89 24.01 -9.19
CA SER A 379 -20.05 24.12 -10.08
C SER A 379 -21.29 23.39 -9.53
N SER A 380 -21.10 22.28 -8.82
CA SER A 380 -22.17 21.49 -8.19
C SER A 380 -22.62 22.00 -6.80
N CYS A 381 -21.94 23.01 -6.23
CA CYS A 381 -22.25 23.48 -4.88
C CYS A 381 -23.52 24.35 -4.80
N GLY A 382 -24.09 24.80 -5.92
CA GLY A 382 -25.28 25.66 -5.94
C GLY A 382 -25.06 27.04 -5.29
N SER A 383 -23.83 27.56 -5.34
CA SER A 383 -23.46 28.85 -4.76
C SER A 383 -23.79 30.02 -5.69
N ASP A 384 -24.20 31.17 -5.15
CA ASP A 384 -24.30 32.43 -5.89
C ASP A 384 -22.94 33.09 -6.15
N ILE A 385 -21.87 32.58 -5.53
CA ILE A 385 -20.50 33.04 -5.77
C ILE A 385 -19.90 32.27 -6.94
N LYS A 386 -19.76 32.94 -8.08
CA LYS A 386 -19.01 32.43 -9.23
C LYS A 386 -17.51 32.63 -8.98
N ILE A 387 -16.75 31.55 -8.92
CA ILE A 387 -15.30 31.59 -8.77
C ILE A 387 -14.68 31.94 -10.13
N ASN A 388 -13.98 33.07 -10.19
CA ASN A 388 -13.21 33.46 -11.38
C ASN A 388 -11.85 32.75 -11.37
N GLU A 389 -11.53 32.00 -12.43
CA GLU A 389 -10.27 31.27 -12.58
C GLU A 389 -9.04 32.20 -12.61
N ALA A 390 -9.22 33.49 -12.93
CA ALA A 390 -8.16 34.50 -12.90
C ALA A 390 -7.82 35.00 -11.48
N ASN A 391 -8.68 34.73 -10.49
CA ASN A 391 -8.43 35.16 -9.12
C ASN A 391 -7.33 34.31 -8.47
N THR A 392 -6.52 34.95 -7.62
CA THR A 392 -5.66 34.23 -6.67
C THR A 392 -6.51 33.45 -5.67
N ARG A 393 -5.92 32.42 -5.05
CA ARG A 393 -6.58 31.63 -4.00
C ARG A 393 -7.11 32.52 -2.87
N ILE A 394 -6.28 33.42 -2.35
CA ILE A 394 -6.67 34.27 -1.22
C ILE A 394 -7.82 35.23 -1.60
N GLN A 395 -7.86 35.72 -2.85
CA GLN A 395 -8.99 36.52 -3.35
C GLN A 395 -10.29 35.70 -3.36
N ILE A 396 -10.25 34.44 -3.82
CA ILE A 396 -11.41 33.54 -3.78
C ILE A 396 -11.92 33.37 -2.35
N LEU A 397 -11.01 33.07 -1.41
CA LEU A 397 -11.37 32.88 0.00
C LEU A 397 -11.98 34.14 0.61
N ASN A 398 -11.38 35.31 0.34
CA ASN A 398 -11.90 36.60 0.81
C ASN A 398 -13.29 36.92 0.23
N THR A 399 -13.55 36.60 -1.03
CA THR A 399 -14.89 36.75 -1.63
C THR A 399 -15.92 35.88 -0.90
N ILE A 400 -15.59 34.61 -0.65
CA ILE A 400 -16.47 33.68 0.10
C ILE A 400 -16.71 34.20 1.52
N TYR A 401 -15.65 34.57 2.23
CA TYR A 401 -15.73 35.08 3.59
C TYR A 401 -16.58 36.35 3.69
N ASN A 402 -16.32 37.36 2.86
CA ASN A 402 -17.03 38.64 2.91
C ASN A 402 -18.52 38.47 2.62
N ARG A 403 -18.87 37.57 1.69
CA ARG A 403 -20.27 37.25 1.39
C ARG A 403 -20.94 36.51 2.55
N ALA A 404 -20.24 35.54 3.15
CA ALA A 404 -20.71 34.82 4.33
C ALA A 404 -20.91 35.75 5.54
N LYS A 405 -20.01 36.72 5.75
CA LYS A 405 -20.09 37.72 6.81
C LYS A 405 -21.36 38.57 6.70
N ARG A 406 -21.71 39.07 5.51
CA ARG A 406 -22.96 39.84 5.26
C ARG A 406 -24.21 39.00 5.54
N LEU A 407 -24.19 37.71 5.20
CA LEU A 407 -25.28 36.80 5.53
C LEU A 407 -25.40 36.60 7.05
N ASN A 408 -24.27 36.45 7.75
CA ASN A 408 -24.23 36.33 9.21
C ASN A 408 -24.75 37.60 9.92
N GLU A 409 -24.45 38.79 9.40
CA GLU A 409 -25.04 40.04 9.88
C GLU A 409 -26.58 40.04 9.74
N SER A 410 -27.10 39.46 8.65
CA SER A 410 -28.54 39.29 8.47
C SER A 410 -29.14 38.30 9.48
N VAL A 411 -28.45 37.19 9.75
CA VAL A 411 -28.84 36.23 10.81
C VAL A 411 -28.95 36.92 12.17
N ASN A 412 -28.00 37.81 12.52
CA ASN A 412 -28.01 38.53 13.79
C ASN A 412 -29.22 39.47 13.95
N ARG A 413 -29.80 39.95 12.85
CA ARG A 413 -30.98 40.82 12.86
C ARG A 413 -32.30 40.05 12.99
N ILE A 414 -32.33 38.77 12.60
CA ILE A 414 -33.55 37.94 12.62
C ILE A 414 -33.74 37.32 14.01
N LYS A 415 -34.30 38.07 14.96
CA LYS A 415 -34.62 37.51 16.29
C LYS A 415 -35.94 36.75 16.26
N CYS A 416 -35.91 35.50 16.73
CA CYS A 416 -37.11 34.72 17.03
C CYS A 416 -37.30 34.78 18.54
N LYS A 417 -38.50 35.18 18.97
CA LYS A 417 -38.81 35.55 20.36
C LYS A 417 -38.72 34.36 21.30
#